data_AF-X1CKY0-F1
#
_entry.id   AF-X1CKY0-F1
#
_cell.length_a   1.000
_cell.length_b   1.000
_cell.length_c   1.000
_cell.angle_alpha   90.00
_cell.angle_beta   90.00
_cell.angle_gamma   90.00
#
_symmetry.space_group_name_H-M   'P 1'
#
loop_
_entity.id
_entity.type
_entity.pdbx_description
1 polymer ?
#
loop_
_entity_poly.entity_id
_entity_poly.type
_entity_poly.pdbx_seq_one_letter_code
_entity_poly.pdbx_strand_id
1 'polypeptide(L)'
;MARRIIRNYKRDEFNSIIIHGTPRIGKSAYIIKVLRQVFKYLKGKDFDEWKYYKPYFGWSPEENVERWISIEKRIPVFVWDDAGYWLHSLNWTDPLLQAIQKYFNVIGTDINTIILT
;
A
#
# COMPACT_ATOMS: atom_id res chain seq x y z
N MET A 1 -3.79 7.97 -11.48
CA MET A 1 -3.22 6.88 -10.66
C MET A 1 -4.15 5.66 -10.59
N ALA A 2 -5.37 5.77 -10.06
CA ALA A 2 -6.28 4.63 -9.86
C ALA A 2 -6.52 3.74 -11.09
N ARG A 3 -6.74 4.31 -12.29
CA ARG A 3 -6.91 3.53 -13.53
C ARG A 3 -5.70 2.65 -13.87
N ARG A 4 -4.47 3.14 -13.61
CA ARG A 4 -3.23 2.39 -13.82
C ARG A 4 -3.17 1.19 -12.87
N ILE A 5 -3.47 1.40 -11.58
CA ILE A 5 -3.52 0.33 -10.57
C ILE A 5 -4.45 -0.80 -11.01
N ILE A 6 -5.65 -0.46 -11.49
CA ILE A 6 -6.64 -1.46 -11.90
C ILE A 6 -6.24 -2.19 -13.17
N ARG A 7 -5.70 -1.47 -14.15
CA ARG A 7 -5.19 -2.08 -15.38
C ARG A 7 -4.11 -3.11 -15.05
N ASN A 8 -3.17 -2.72 -14.19
CA ASN A 8 -2.08 -3.59 -13.73
C ASN A 8 -2.61 -4.80 -12.96
N TYR A 9 -3.57 -4.60 -12.06
CA TYR A 9 -4.23 -5.69 -11.33
C TYR A 9 -4.90 -6.72 -12.26
N LYS A 10 -5.56 -6.25 -13.32
CA LYS A 10 -6.18 -7.13 -14.32
C LYS A 10 -5.19 -7.86 -15.23
N ARG A 11 -3.97 -7.35 -15.34
CA ARG A 11 -2.89 -7.90 -16.20
C ARG A 11 -1.86 -8.69 -15.42
N ASP A 12 -2.05 -8.83 -14.11
CA ASP A 12 -1.09 -9.46 -13.21
C ASP A 12 0.29 -8.77 -13.16
N GLU A 13 0.34 -7.46 -13.43
CA GLU A 13 1.57 -6.67 -13.47
C GLU A 13 1.81 -5.94 -12.14
N PHE A 14 2.74 -6.45 -11.32
CA PHE A 14 3.13 -5.77 -10.09
C PHE A 14 3.64 -4.34 -10.34
N ASN A 15 3.32 -3.42 -9.44
CA ASN A 15 3.75 -2.04 -9.54
C ASN A 15 4.04 -1.44 -8.16
N SER A 16 5.26 -0.95 -7.95
CA SER A 16 5.61 -0.16 -6.76
C SER A 16 5.53 1.33 -7.08
N ILE A 17 4.92 2.13 -6.20
CA ILE A 17 4.83 3.58 -6.36
C ILE A 17 5.33 4.27 -5.10
N ILE A 18 6.29 5.17 -5.26
CA ILE A 18 6.78 6.04 -4.19
C ILE A 18 6.22 7.43 -4.42
N ILE A 19 5.51 7.98 -3.44
CA ILE A 19 5.03 9.37 -3.45
C ILE A 19 5.90 10.15 -2.48
N HIS A 20 6.87 10.89 -3.00
CA HIS A 20 7.74 11.75 -2.21
C HIS A 20 7.31 13.22 -2.31
N GLY A 21 7.63 14.01 -1.30
CA GLY A 21 7.30 15.43 -1.21
C GLY A 21 7.44 15.95 0.21
N THR A 22 7.44 17.27 0.36
CA THR A 22 7.57 17.95 1.66
C THR A 22 6.50 17.44 2.64
N PRO A 23 6.84 17.24 3.93
CA PRO A 23 5.84 16.91 4.94
C PRO A 23 4.65 17.87 4.90
N ARG A 24 3.44 17.34 5.18
CA ARG A 24 2.17 18.10 5.23
C ARG A 24 1.66 18.67 3.91
N ILE A 25 2.22 18.31 2.75
CA ILE A 25 1.68 18.70 1.43
C ILE A 25 0.38 17.95 1.05
N GLY A 26 -0.05 16.98 1.86
CA GLY A 26 -1.29 16.23 1.64
C GLY A 26 -1.13 14.90 0.91
N LYS A 27 0.06 14.27 0.96
CA LYS A 27 0.32 12.93 0.37
C LYS A 27 -0.70 11.87 0.83
N SER A 28 -0.87 11.72 2.15
CA SER A 28 -1.81 10.77 2.74
C SER A 28 -3.25 11.04 2.29
N ALA A 29 -3.67 12.32 2.30
CA ALA A 29 -5.01 12.72 1.83
C ALA A 29 -5.24 12.44 0.34
N TYR A 30 -4.22 12.64 -0.50
CA TYR A 30 -4.27 12.26 -1.91
C TYR A 30 -4.44 10.76 -2.08
N ILE A 31 -3.71 9.94 -1.32
CA ILE A 31 -3.77 8.49 -1.44
C ILE A 31 -5.10 7.93 -0.99
N ILE A 32 -5.70 8.45 0.08
CA ILE A 32 -7.04 8.03 0.52
C ILE A 32 -8.05 8.24 -0.62
N LYS A 33 -7.96 9.36 -1.35
CA LYS A 33 -8.79 9.60 -2.55
C LYS A 33 -8.49 8.61 -3.68
N VAL A 34 -7.22 8.25 -3.88
CA VAL A 34 -6.83 7.23 -4.88
C VAL A 34 -7.38 5.85 -4.50
N LEU A 35 -7.26 5.43 -3.24
CA LEU A 35 -7.84 4.18 -2.73
C LEU A 35 -9.35 4.13 -3.00
N ARG A 36 -10.07 5.20 -2.64
CA ARG A 36 -11.50 5.32 -2.94
C ARG A 36 -11.80 5.11 -4.42
N GLN A 37 -11.06 5.77 -5.30
CA GLN A 37 -11.24 5.60 -6.75
C GLN A 37 -10.94 4.18 -7.22
N VAL A 38 -9.90 3.52 -6.68
CA VAL A 38 -9.56 2.13 -7.05
C VAL A 38 -10.73 1.19 -6.72
N PHE A 39 -11.23 1.23 -5.49
CA PHE A 39 -12.34 0.37 -5.08
C PHE A 39 -13.65 0.73 -5.77
N LYS A 40 -13.90 2.01 -6.03
CA LYS A 40 -15.06 2.46 -6.83
C LYS A 40 -15.10 1.81 -8.20
N TYR A 41 -13.97 1.81 -8.89
CA TYR A 41 -13.85 1.21 -10.22
C TYR A 41 -13.84 -0.33 -10.18
N LEU A 42 -13.32 -0.96 -9.13
CA LEU A 42 -13.30 -2.42 -8.99
C LEU A 42 -14.66 -3.01 -8.61
N LYS A 43 -15.41 -2.33 -7.74
CA LYS A 43 -16.68 -2.81 -7.21
C LYS A 43 -17.90 -2.21 -7.90
N GLY A 44 -17.70 -1.21 -8.77
CA GLY A 44 -18.79 -0.47 -9.41
C GLY A 44 -19.62 0.38 -8.45
N LYS A 45 -19.18 0.53 -7.19
CA LYS A 45 -19.89 1.24 -6.12
C LYS A 45 -18.93 2.15 -5.38
N ASP A 46 -19.36 3.37 -5.11
CA ASP A 46 -18.62 4.31 -4.29
C ASP A 46 -18.85 4.03 -2.80
N PHE A 47 -17.77 3.97 -2.01
CA PHE A 47 -17.82 3.73 -0.57
C PHE A 47 -17.24 4.96 0.13
N ASP A 48 -18.07 5.84 0.68
CA ASP A 48 -17.55 7.09 1.27
C ASP A 48 -16.96 6.92 2.69
N GLU A 49 -16.96 5.69 3.22
CA GLU A 49 -16.58 5.44 4.60
C GLU A 49 -15.16 4.87 4.70
N TRP A 50 -14.33 5.49 5.56
CA TRP A 50 -12.94 5.08 5.79
C TRP A 50 -12.78 3.60 6.17
N LYS A 51 -13.76 3.02 6.85
CA LYS A 51 -13.76 1.60 7.28
C LYS A 51 -13.49 0.61 6.13
N TYR A 52 -13.87 0.95 4.90
CA TYR A 52 -13.66 0.11 3.72
C TYR A 52 -12.21 0.15 3.21
N TYR A 53 -11.47 1.22 3.50
CA TYR A 53 -10.12 1.46 3.01
C TYR A 53 -9.06 1.21 4.07
N LYS A 54 -9.43 1.33 5.35
CA LYS A 54 -8.56 1.13 6.50
C LYS A 54 -7.73 -0.16 6.41
N PRO A 55 -8.27 -1.34 6.00
CA PRO A 55 -7.47 -2.57 5.92
C PRO A 55 -6.33 -2.51 4.88
N TYR A 56 -6.43 -1.62 3.89
CA TYR A 56 -5.47 -1.45 2.81
C TYR A 56 -4.48 -0.30 3.04
N PHE A 57 -4.43 0.24 4.26
CA PHE A 57 -3.63 1.41 4.61
C PHE A 57 -3.05 1.28 6.00
N GLY A 58 -1.75 1.00 6.13
CA GLY A 58 -1.08 0.90 7.44
C GLY A 58 0.08 1.88 7.57
N TRP A 59 0.56 2.01 8.81
CA TRP A 59 1.55 3.02 9.18
C TRP A 59 2.84 2.39 9.73
N SER A 60 2.75 1.50 10.73
CA SER A 60 3.94 0.86 11.31
C SER A 60 4.33 -0.44 10.57
N PRO A 61 5.61 -0.84 10.61
CA PRO A 61 6.06 -2.12 10.06
C PRO A 61 5.25 -3.32 10.57
N GLU A 62 4.98 -3.39 11.86
CA GLU A 62 4.25 -4.49 12.52
C GLU A 62 2.81 -4.56 12.03
N GLU A 63 2.11 -3.41 12.04
CA GLU A 63 0.73 -3.30 11.55
C GLU A 63 0.62 -3.74 10.09
N ASN A 64 1.58 -3.36 9.27
CA ASN A 64 1.61 -3.74 7.86
C ASN A 64 1.83 -5.24 7.68
N VAL A 65 2.78 -5.83 8.41
CA VAL A 65 3.05 -7.26 8.34
C VAL A 65 1.86 -8.09 8.81
N GLU A 66 1.21 -7.73 9.92
CA GLU A 66 -0.02 -8.40 10.38
C GLU A 66 -1.12 -8.38 9.30
N ARG A 67 -1.23 -7.26 8.58
CA ARG A 67 -2.21 -7.12 7.50
C ARG A 67 -1.83 -7.91 6.26
N TRP A 68 -0.56 -7.98 5.93
CA TRP A 68 -0.10 -8.74 4.77
C TRP A 68 -0.25 -10.24 4.99
N ILE A 69 0.04 -10.73 6.21
CA ILE A 69 -0.12 -12.14 6.57
C ILE A 69 -1.60 -12.55 6.57
N SER A 70 -2.52 -11.63 6.87
CA SER A 70 -3.97 -11.90 6.82
C SER A 70 -4.59 -11.83 5.41
N ILE A 71 -3.78 -11.59 4.37
CA ILE A 71 -4.24 -11.61 2.98
C ILE A 71 -4.48 -13.05 2.52
N GLU A 72 -5.74 -13.46 2.41
CA GLU A 72 -6.10 -14.76 1.81
C GLU A 72 -6.13 -14.73 0.27
N LYS A 73 -6.41 -13.56 -0.31
CA LYS A 73 -6.55 -13.36 -1.76
C LYS A 73 -5.82 -12.10 -2.16
N ARG A 74 -5.11 -12.19 -3.28
CA ARG A 74 -4.36 -11.07 -3.84
C ARG A 74 -5.19 -9.78 -3.87
N ILE A 75 -4.64 -8.70 -3.32
CA ILE A 75 -5.30 -7.41 -3.22
C ILE A 75 -4.83 -6.45 -4.33
N PRO A 76 -5.70 -5.53 -4.78
CA PRO A 76 -5.36 -4.62 -5.89
C PRO A 76 -4.29 -3.58 -5.51
N VAL A 77 -4.32 -3.12 -4.26
CA VAL A 77 -3.44 -2.07 -3.75
C VAL A 77 -3.32 -2.14 -2.23
N PHE A 78 -2.14 -1.84 -1.72
CA PHE A 78 -1.86 -1.58 -0.31
C PHE A 78 -1.05 -0.28 -0.19
N VAL A 79 -1.29 0.48 0.89
CA VAL A 79 -0.60 1.73 1.19
C VAL A 79 0.15 1.57 2.50
N TRP A 80 1.43 1.88 2.45
CA TRP A 80 2.24 2.12 3.64
C TRP A 80 2.52 3.61 3.74
N ASP A 81 1.85 4.28 4.68
CA ASP A 81 2.02 5.72 4.92
C ASP A 81 3.21 5.99 5.83
N ASP A 82 3.98 7.06 5.53
CA ASP A 82 5.26 7.39 6.17
C ASP A 82 6.26 6.23 6.16
N ALA A 83 6.21 5.38 5.13
CA ALA A 83 7.17 4.29 4.94
C ALA A 83 8.60 4.81 4.90
N GLY A 84 8.81 6.01 4.35
CA GLY A 84 10.10 6.68 4.37
C GLY A 84 10.64 6.88 5.78
N TYR A 85 9.81 7.25 6.76
CA TYR A 85 10.25 7.43 8.15
C TYR A 85 10.78 6.12 8.74
N TRP A 86 10.04 5.02 8.55
CA TRP A 86 10.38 3.71 9.09
C TRP A 86 11.59 3.08 8.39
N LEU A 87 11.60 3.09 7.06
CA LEU A 87 12.65 2.49 6.25
C LEU A 87 13.95 3.32 6.26
N HIS A 88 13.87 4.65 6.41
CA HIS A 88 15.06 5.51 6.54
C HIS A 88 15.59 5.63 7.97
N SER A 89 14.92 5.09 9.00
CA SER A 89 15.34 5.24 10.41
C SER A 89 16.71 4.62 10.77
N LEU A 90 17.49 4.13 9.80
CA LEU A 90 18.83 3.55 9.95
C LEU A 90 18.92 2.37 10.94
N ASN A 91 17.79 1.79 11.35
CA ASN A 91 17.75 0.54 12.12
C ASN A 91 17.89 -0.68 11.19
N TRP A 92 18.94 -0.72 10.39
CA TRP A 92 19.23 -1.84 9.47
C TRP A 92 19.44 -3.17 10.20
N THR A 93 19.73 -3.13 11.51
CA THR A 93 19.87 -4.29 12.39
C THR A 93 18.54 -4.87 12.84
N ASP A 94 17.42 -4.17 12.63
CA ASP A 94 16.10 -4.66 13.02
C ASP A 94 15.72 -5.89 12.18
N PRO A 95 15.52 -7.06 12.80
CA PRO A 95 15.14 -8.28 12.09
C PRO A 95 13.82 -8.15 11.31
N LEU A 96 12.87 -7.36 11.80
CA LEU A 96 11.58 -7.14 11.15
C LEU A 96 11.77 -6.36 9.85
N LEU A 97 12.56 -5.29 9.86
CA LEU A 97 12.84 -4.50 8.65
C LEU A 97 13.59 -5.32 7.60
N GLN A 98 14.52 -6.20 8.01
CA GLN A 98 15.18 -7.13 7.10
C GLN A 98 14.22 -8.15 6.50
N ALA A 99 13.30 -8.69 7.31
CA ALA A 99 12.28 -9.62 6.84
C ALA A 99 11.33 -8.95 5.84
N ILE A 100 10.91 -7.72 6.12
CA ILE A 100 10.11 -6.90 5.21
C ILE A 100 10.86 -6.69 3.89
N GLN A 101 12.13 -6.27 3.92
CA GLN A 101 12.94 -6.10 2.70
C GLN A 101 13.01 -7.38 1.86
N LYS A 102 13.15 -8.55 2.49
CA LYS A 102 13.10 -9.84 1.79
C LYS A 102 11.71 -10.11 1.19
N TYR A 103 10.65 -9.80 1.93
CA TYR A 103 9.27 -9.96 1.47
C TYR A 103 8.94 -9.05 0.27
N PHE A 104 9.52 -7.86 0.18
CA PHE A 104 9.36 -6.98 -1.00
C PHE A 104 9.80 -7.63 -2.33
N ASN A 105 10.65 -8.66 -2.30
CA ASN A 105 11.00 -9.42 -3.52
C ASN A 105 9.85 -10.29 -4.05
N VAL A 106 8.91 -10.67 -3.18
CA VAL A 106 7.78 -11.56 -3.51
C VAL A 106 6.41 -10.92 -3.31
N ILE A 107 6.35 -9.72 -2.74
CA ILE A 107 5.11 -9.01 -2.38
C ILE A 107 4.08 -8.90 -3.52
N GLY A 108 4.53 -8.95 -4.78
CA GLY A 108 3.66 -8.93 -5.96
C GLY A 108 2.66 -10.10 -6.06
N THR A 109 2.94 -11.21 -5.37
CA THR A 109 2.03 -12.37 -5.26
C THR A 109 0.76 -12.01 -4.48
N ASP A 110 0.91 -11.23 -3.41
CA ASP A 110 -0.16 -10.95 -2.46
C ASP A 110 -0.75 -9.55 -2.70
N ILE A 111 0.07 -8.61 -3.15
CA ILE A 111 -0.27 -7.21 -3.35
C ILE A 111 0.14 -6.78 -4.75
N ASN A 112 -0.84 -6.47 -5.60
CA ASN A 112 -0.54 -6.04 -6.97
C ASN A 112 0.12 -4.64 -7.04
N THR A 113 -0.26 -3.72 -6.17
CA THR A 113 0.38 -2.40 -6.11
C THR A 113 0.66 -1.99 -4.69
N ILE A 114 1.92 -1.69 -4.37
CA ILE A 114 2.28 -1.07 -3.10
C ILE A 114 2.55 0.41 -3.31
N ILE A 115 1.98 1.26 -2.45
CA ILE A 115 2.20 2.70 -2.44
C ILE A 115 2.93 3.06 -1.15
N LEU A 116 4.07 3.71 -1.28
CA LEU A 116 4.91 4.16 -0.17
C LEU A 116 4.91 5.70 -0.14
N THR A 117 4.79 6.32 1.04
CA THR A 117 4.89 7.79 1.21
C THR A 117 6.00 8.28 2.10
#